data_AF-W4JQY4-F1
#
_entry.id   AF-W4JQY4-F1
#
_cell.length_a   1.000
_cell.length_b   1.000
_cell.length_c   1.000
_cell.angle_alpha   90.00
_cell.angle_beta   90.00
_cell.angle_gamma   90.00
#
_symmetry.space_group_name_H-M   'P 1'
#
loop_
_entity.id
_entity.type
_entity.pdbx_description
1 polymer ?
#
loop_
_entity_poly.entity_id
_entity_poly.type
_entity_poly.pdbx_seq_one_letter_code
_entity_poly.pdbx_strand_id
1 'polypeptide(L)'
;RKPDCFRQAAGQIYIRCEDLDMDEGSRVRAAISMTLCELKTAQYQSTPMECAAFSLNTKTDALQDMPYADCVEAISRSAQFWASYSGYLREIREPCRLNLF
;
A
#
# COMPACT_ATOMS: atom_id res chain seq x y z
N ARG A 1 6.86 -16.99 -13.70
CA ARG A 1 7.41 -16.12 -12.63
C ARG A 1 6.22 -15.38 -11.99
N LYS A 2 5.92 -15.59 -10.70
CA LYS A 2 4.92 -14.77 -10.00
C LYS A 2 5.45 -13.32 -9.92
N PRO A 3 4.63 -12.29 -10.13
CA PRO A 3 5.07 -10.93 -9.87
C PRO A 3 5.36 -10.78 -8.37
N ASP A 4 6.48 -10.16 -8.01
CA ASP A 4 6.80 -9.86 -6.62
C ASP A 4 5.74 -8.92 -6.04
N CYS A 5 5.30 -9.15 -4.79
CA CYS A 5 4.23 -8.39 -4.12
C CYS A 5 4.43 -6.87 -4.27
N PHE A 6 5.66 -6.41 -4.05
CA PHE A 6 6.06 -5.01 -4.22
C PHE A 6 5.90 -4.51 -5.64
N ARG A 7 6.19 -5.33 -6.65
CA ARG A 7 6.03 -4.94 -8.06
C ARG A 7 4.55 -4.74 -8.41
N GLN A 8 3.66 -5.54 -7.83
CA GLN A 8 2.22 -5.35 -8.02
C GLN A 8 1.74 -4.08 -7.31
N ALA A 9 2.11 -3.90 -6.03
CA ALA A 9 1.75 -2.72 -5.25
C ALA A 9 2.30 -1.42 -5.88
N ALA A 10 3.55 -1.43 -6.34
CA ALA A 10 4.17 -0.31 -7.04
C ALA A 10 3.51 -0.01 -8.38
N GLY A 11 3.08 -1.03 -9.13
CA GLY A 11 2.33 -0.84 -10.37
C GLY A 11 1.04 -0.02 -10.18
N GLN A 12 0.40 -0.11 -9.01
CA GLN A 12 -0.79 0.69 -8.68
C GLN A 12 -0.45 2.17 -8.47
N ILE A 13 0.76 2.46 -8.03
CA ILE A 13 1.28 3.82 -7.82
C ILE A 13 1.67 4.43 -9.18
N TYR A 14 2.45 3.69 -9.99
CA TYR A 14 2.99 4.20 -11.26
C TYR A 14 1.95 4.43 -12.36
N ILE A 15 0.90 3.60 -12.46
CA ILE A 15 -0.19 3.79 -13.45
C ILE A 15 -0.89 5.15 -13.24
N ARG A 16 -0.84 5.70 -12.03
CA ARG A 16 -1.52 6.96 -11.67
C ARG A 16 -0.60 8.17 -11.64
N CYS A 17 0.68 8.02 -11.99
CA CYS A 17 1.60 9.15 -12.13
C CYS A 17 1.30 10.01 -13.37
N GLU A 18 0.55 9.50 -14.34
CA GLU A 18 0.01 10.31 -15.45
C GLU A 18 -1.09 11.28 -14.97
N ASP A 19 -1.77 10.95 -13.87
CA ASP A 19 -2.72 11.82 -13.20
C ASP A 19 -1.98 12.63 -12.11
N LEU A 20 -1.71 13.91 -12.41
CA LEU A 20 -0.84 14.83 -11.66
C LEU A 20 -1.17 15.02 -10.16
N ASP A 21 -2.22 14.41 -9.63
CA ASP A 21 -2.61 14.50 -8.23
C ASP A 21 -3.13 13.14 -7.77
N MET A 22 -2.28 12.33 -7.14
CA MET A 22 -2.74 11.09 -6.53
C MET A 22 -3.66 11.44 -5.34
N ASP A 23 -4.94 11.11 -5.49
CA ASP A 23 -5.94 11.20 -4.41
C ASP A 23 -5.41 10.60 -3.09
N GLU A 24 -5.70 11.28 -1.98
CA GLU A 24 -5.23 10.89 -0.65
C GLU A 24 -5.64 9.45 -0.28
N GLY A 25 -6.85 9.03 -0.66
CA GLY A 25 -7.29 7.66 -0.47
C GLY A 25 -6.48 6.65 -1.27
N SER A 26 -6.08 7.00 -2.50
CA SER A 26 -5.18 6.17 -3.31
C SER A 26 -3.80 6.02 -2.67
N ARG A 27 -3.25 7.11 -2.12
CA ARG A 27 -1.97 7.10 -1.38
C ARG A 27 -2.04 6.18 -0.16
N VAL A 28 -3.11 6.26 0.63
CA VAL A 28 -3.30 5.41 1.81
C VAL A 28 -3.37 3.94 1.43
N ARG A 29 -4.14 3.58 0.40
CA ARG A 29 -4.27 2.18 -0.04
C ARG A 29 -2.97 1.60 -0.58
N ALA A 30 -2.20 2.40 -1.32
CA ALA A 30 -0.87 1.99 -1.77
C ALA A 30 0.07 1.74 -0.59
N ALA A 31 0.07 2.62 0.41
CA ALA A 31 0.87 2.45 1.62
C ALA A 31 0.49 1.18 2.39
N ILE A 32 -0.81 0.87 2.50
CA ILE A 32 -1.31 -0.38 3.07
C ILE A 32 -0.73 -1.58 2.29
N SER A 33 -0.94 -1.63 0.97
CA SER A 33 -0.45 -2.74 0.13
C SER A 33 1.05 -2.98 0.28
N MET A 34 1.86 -1.91 0.28
CA MET A 34 3.31 -2.00 0.49
C MET A 34 3.68 -2.53 1.86
N THR A 35 3.00 -2.05 2.91
CA THR A 35 3.15 -2.55 4.29
C THR A 35 2.88 -4.06 4.35
N LEU A 36 1.78 -4.52 3.74
CA LEU A 36 1.44 -5.94 3.75
C LEU A 36 2.48 -6.81 3.02
N CYS A 37 3.08 -6.28 1.93
CA CYS A 37 4.19 -6.94 1.25
C CYS A 37 5.43 -7.07 2.15
N GLU A 38 5.76 -6.04 2.90
CA GLU A 38 6.88 -6.03 3.84
C GLU A 38 6.65 -7.06 4.97
N LEU A 39 5.48 -7.02 5.62
CA LEU A 39 5.12 -7.94 6.70
C LEU A 39 5.17 -9.41 6.24
N LYS A 40 4.69 -9.68 5.03
CA LYS A 40 4.71 -11.03 4.44
C LYS A 40 6.14 -11.50 4.14
N THR A 41 7.00 -10.61 3.67
CA THR A 41 8.43 -10.90 3.42
C THR A 41 9.14 -11.27 4.71
N ALA A 42 8.85 -10.55 5.80
CA ALA A 42 9.43 -10.80 7.11
C ALA A 42 8.80 -11.99 7.88
N GLN A 43 7.92 -12.77 7.23
CA GLN A 43 7.22 -13.93 7.82
C GLN A 43 6.43 -13.61 9.11
N TYR A 44 5.95 -12.38 9.27
CA TYR A 44 5.07 -12.05 10.40
C TYR A 44 3.76 -12.83 10.28
N GLN A 45 3.45 -13.63 11.31
CA GLN A 45 2.43 -14.68 11.26
C GLN A 45 0.96 -14.18 11.28
N SER A 46 0.68 -12.88 11.33
CA SER A 46 -0.71 -12.40 11.26
C SER A 46 -0.82 -10.98 10.71
N THR A 47 -1.09 -10.88 9.42
CA THR A 47 -1.65 -9.66 8.83
C THR A 47 -3.03 -9.40 9.43
N PRO A 48 -3.41 -8.16 9.79
CA PRO A 48 -4.75 -7.89 10.30
C PRO A 48 -5.84 -8.33 9.31
N MET A 49 -6.92 -8.93 9.81
CA MET A 49 -8.01 -9.43 8.96
C MET A 49 -8.76 -8.28 8.28
N GLU A 50 -8.81 -7.12 8.93
CA GLU A 50 -9.31 -5.85 8.42
C GLU A 50 -8.57 -5.43 7.13
N CYS A 51 -7.34 -5.91 6.92
CA CYS A 51 -6.51 -5.61 5.76
C CYS A 51 -6.54 -6.70 4.67
N ALA A 52 -7.36 -7.74 4.82
CA ALA A 52 -7.39 -8.88 3.89
C ALA A 52 -7.64 -8.48 2.43
N ALA A 53 -8.47 -7.46 2.21
CA ALA A 53 -8.78 -6.92 0.88
C ALA A 53 -7.57 -6.31 0.15
N PHE A 54 -6.53 -5.91 0.88
CA PHE A 54 -5.30 -5.33 0.33
C PHE A 54 -4.18 -6.38 0.18
N SER A 55 -4.38 -7.59 0.68
CA SER A 55 -3.42 -8.69 0.63
C SER A 55 -3.56 -9.51 -0.66
N LEU A 56 -3.13 -8.94 -1.79
CA LEU A 56 -2.83 -9.63 -3.07
C LEU A 56 -3.96 -10.47 -3.71
N ASN A 57 -4.72 -9.86 -4.63
CA ASN A 57 -5.37 -10.42 -5.85
C ASN A 57 -6.53 -9.55 -6.34
N THR A 58 -6.82 -8.46 -5.64
CA THR A 58 -7.89 -7.53 -5.97
C THR A 58 -7.46 -6.68 -7.17
N LYS A 59 -8.25 -6.70 -8.25
CA LYS A 59 -8.05 -5.83 -9.41
C LYS A 59 -7.95 -4.38 -8.94
N THR A 60 -7.03 -3.61 -9.53
CA THR A 60 -6.71 -2.22 -9.19
C THR A 60 -7.93 -1.30 -9.07
N ASP A 61 -8.94 -1.53 -9.91
CA ASP A 61 -10.18 -0.74 -9.92
C ASP A 61 -11.07 -1.05 -8.72
N ALA A 62 -11.08 -2.31 -8.26
CA ALA A 62 -11.89 -2.74 -7.12
C ALA A 62 -11.37 -2.21 -5.77
N LEU A 63 -10.12 -1.72 -5.72
CA LEU A 63 -9.55 -1.12 -4.52
C LEU A 63 -9.91 0.37 -4.37
N GLN A 64 -10.36 1.05 -5.44
CA GLN A 64 -10.60 2.51 -5.40
C GLN A 64 -11.73 2.91 -4.46
N ASP A 65 -12.77 2.08 -4.34
CA ASP A 65 -13.93 2.36 -3.50
C ASP A 65 -13.88 1.62 -2.15
N MET A 66 -12.85 0.79 -1.94
CA MET A 66 -12.76 0.02 -0.71
C MET A 66 -12.45 0.92 0.49
N PRO A 67 -13.24 0.80 1.58
CA PRO A 67 -12.93 1.47 2.84
C PRO A 67 -11.63 0.92 3.40
N TYR A 68 -10.77 1.82 3.87
CA TYR A 68 -9.45 1.49 4.41
C TYR A 68 -9.28 1.87 5.88
N ALA A 69 -10.26 2.59 6.47
CA ALA A 69 -10.18 3.11 7.83
C ALA A 69 -9.91 2.01 8.87
N ASP A 70 -10.67 0.91 8.82
CA ASP A 70 -10.54 -0.21 9.76
C ASP A 70 -9.17 -0.91 9.64
N CYS A 71 -8.63 -1.01 8.42
CA CYS A 71 -7.28 -1.55 8.21
C CYS A 71 -6.21 -0.62 8.78
N VAL A 72 -6.33 0.71 8.58
CA VAL A 72 -5.40 1.69 9.16
C VAL A 72 -5.46 1.65 10.70
N GLU A 73 -6.66 1.55 11.26
CA GLU A 73 -6.85 1.38 12.70
C GLU A 73 -6.15 0.11 13.19
N ALA A 74 -6.34 -1.02 12.51
CA ALA A 74 -5.71 -2.28 12.88
C ALA A 74 -4.17 -2.23 12.77
N ILE A 75 -3.61 -1.59 11.74
CA ILE A 75 -2.17 -1.32 11.62
C ILE A 75 -1.65 -0.53 12.82
N SER A 76 -2.41 0.47 13.28
CA SER A 76 -2.01 1.33 14.41
C SER A 76 -1.88 0.57 15.75
N ARG A 77 -2.49 -0.62 15.86
CA ARG A 77 -2.40 -1.47 17.07
C ARG A 77 -1.00 -2.09 17.26
N SER A 78 -0.13 -2.04 16.25
CA SER A 78 1.26 -2.52 16.31
C SER A 78 2.23 -1.41 15.93
N ALA A 79 3.14 -1.05 16.84
CA ALA A 79 4.16 -0.03 16.59
C ALA A 79 5.03 -0.37 15.37
N GLN A 80 5.32 -1.66 15.16
CA GLN A 80 6.08 -2.12 14.01
C GLN A 80 5.31 -1.93 12.70
N PHE A 81 4.02 -2.28 12.67
CA PHE A 81 3.21 -2.15 11.47
C PHE A 81 2.98 -0.67 11.15
N TRP A 82 2.75 0.14 12.19
CA TRP A 82 2.64 1.58 12.07
C TRP A 82 3.91 2.24 11.53
N ALA A 83 5.09 1.78 11.95
CA ALA A 83 6.35 2.27 11.42
C ALA A 83 6.50 2.02 9.91
N SER A 84 6.21 0.79 9.45
CA SER A 84 6.24 0.44 8.03
C SER A 84 5.20 1.25 7.23
N TYR A 85 3.95 1.29 7.70
CA TYR A 85 2.87 2.04 7.05
C TYR A 85 3.16 3.54 6.96
N SER A 86 3.56 4.17 8.06
CA SER A 86 3.85 5.61 8.08
C SER A 86 5.09 5.96 7.26
N GLY A 87 6.04 5.03 7.11
CA GLY A 87 7.15 5.14 6.17
C GLY A 87 6.64 5.23 4.73
N TYR A 88 5.90 4.21 4.27
CA TYR A 88 5.35 4.20 2.93
C TYR A 88 4.41 5.37 2.65
N LEU A 89 3.57 5.77 3.61
CA LEU A 89 2.67 6.92 3.44
C LEU A 89 3.44 8.24 3.19
N ARG A 90 4.62 8.40 3.79
CA ARG A 90 5.51 9.55 3.56
C ARG A 90 6.25 9.44 2.24
N GLU A 91 6.73 8.25 1.89
CA GLU A 91 7.49 8.00 0.65
C GLU A 91 6.61 8.06 -0.61
N ILE A 92 5.33 7.67 -0.50
CA ILE A 92 4.36 7.73 -1.61
C ILE A 92 3.83 9.18 -1.81
N ARG A 93 4.40 10.17 -1.11
CA ARG A 93 4.22 11.58 -1.50
C ARG A 93 5.05 11.86 -2.75
N GLU A 94 4.35 12.20 -3.83
CA GLU A 94 4.92 12.72 -5.08
C GLU A 94 5.77 11.71 -5.89
N PRO A 95 5.21 10.59 -6.39
CA PRO A 95 5.93 9.75 -7.34
C PRO A 95 6.25 10.47 -8.68
N CYS A 96 5.63 11.62 -8.95
CA CYS A 96 5.85 12.43 -10.17
C CYS A 96 6.95 13.49 -10.05
N ARG A 97 7.57 13.66 -8.86
CA ARG A 97 8.62 14.66 -8.63
C ARG A 97 10.03 14.07 -8.43
N LEU A 98 10.23 12.82 -8.85
CA LEU A 98 11.56 12.23 -8.98
C LEU A 98 11.87 12.05 -10.47
N ASN A 99 12.43 13.12 -11.07
CA ASN A 99 13.29 12.94 -12.21
C ASN A 99 14.43 11.99 -11.82
N LEU A 100 14.56 10.95 -12.62
CA LEU A 100 15.69 10.03 -12.66
C LEU A 100 17.02 10.78 -12.61
N PHE A 101 17.95 10.29 -11.79
CA PHE A 101 19.35 10.29 -12.17
C PHE A 101 19.57 9.20 -13.23
#